data_AF-A0A519JN10-F1
#
_entry.id   AF-A0A519JN10-F1
#
_cell.length_a   1.000
_cell.length_b   1.000
_cell.length_c   1.000
_cell.angle_alpha   90.00
_cell.angle_beta   90.00
_cell.angle_gamma   90.00
#
_symmetry.space_group_name_H-M   'P 1'
#
loop_
_entity.id
_entity.type
_entity.pdbx_description
1 polymer ?
#
loop_
_entity_poly.entity_id
_entity_poly.type
_entity_poly.pdbx_seq_one_letter_code
_entity_poly.pdbx_strand_id
1 'polypeptide(L)'
;MNQSGISVGAVLTIFILLIVLVGGALVGCPHYKIFERRMAGQAELQYQQGARQALIAQAAAEDEAAIKRAEAATRRVRGWADAAKRGCTDLGRAGDLACENQLLRDAATYSIAKEGHEGVIISVGAPVSVAVQPNAGRPAD
;
A
#
# COMPACT_ATOMS: atom_id res chain seq x y z
N MET A 1 -18.14 36.19 -74.53
CA MET A 1 -19.40 35.83 -73.85
C MET A 1 -19.13 34.54 -73.09
N ASN A 2 -18.89 34.62 -71.77
CA ASN A 2 -18.67 33.45 -70.94
C ASN A 2 -20.00 32.76 -70.70
N GLN A 3 -20.38 31.87 -71.62
CA GLN A 3 -21.50 30.98 -71.41
C GLN A 3 -20.98 29.79 -70.60
N SER A 4 -20.76 30.03 -69.30
CA SER A 4 -20.45 29.01 -68.30
C SER A 4 -21.70 28.19 -68.01
N GLY A 5 -22.23 27.51 -69.02
CA GLY A 5 -23.23 26.47 -68.83
C GLY A 5 -22.55 25.34 -68.05
N ILE A 6 -22.99 25.12 -66.81
CA ILE A 6 -22.52 24.01 -65.99
C ILE A 6 -22.67 22.74 -66.83
N SER A 7 -21.56 22.12 -67.20
CA SER A 7 -21.58 20.92 -68.03
C SER A 7 -22.27 19.79 -67.25
N VAL A 8 -23.03 18.94 -67.94
CA VAL A 8 -23.75 17.82 -67.31
C VAL A 8 -22.82 16.94 -66.47
N GLY A 9 -21.55 16.80 -66.88
CA GLY A 9 -20.51 16.11 -66.11
C GLY A 9 -20.13 16.82 -64.79
N ALA A 10 -20.12 18.16 -64.75
CA ALA A 10 -19.91 18.91 -63.51
C ALA A 10 -21.07 18.73 -62.53
N VAL A 11 -22.31 18.64 -63.02
CA VAL A 11 -23.49 18.37 -62.16
C VAL A 11 -23.42 16.97 -61.55
N LEU A 12 -23.09 15.95 -62.36
CA LEU A 12 -22.97 14.55 -61.92
C LEU A 12 -21.88 14.36 -60.86
N THR A 13 -20.71 14.98 -61.06
CA THR A 13 -19.59 14.89 -60.12
C THR A 13 -19.91 15.53 -58.78
N ILE A 14 -20.53 16.72 -58.77
CA ILE A 14 -20.97 17.40 -57.54
C ILE A 14 -22.01 16.55 -56.80
N PHE A 15 -22.94 15.93 -57.52
CA PHE A 15 -23.99 15.10 -56.91
C PHE A 15 -23.42 13.85 -56.24
N ILE A 16 -22.49 13.16 -56.88
CA ILE A 16 -21.81 11.99 -56.30
C ILE A 16 -21.00 12.39 -55.05
N LEU A 17 -20.29 13.51 -55.12
CA LEU A 17 -19.48 14.00 -53.99
C LEU A 17 -20.37 14.34 -52.78
N LEU A 18 -21.55 14.94 -53.02
CA LEU A 18 -22.55 15.19 -51.98
C LEU A 18 -23.06 13.89 -51.34
N ILE A 19 -23.35 12.85 -52.13
CA ILE A 19 -23.81 11.56 -51.61
C ILE A 19 -22.73 10.90 -50.73
N VAL A 20 -21.47 10.93 -51.16
CA VAL A 20 -20.35 10.37 -50.39
C VAL A 20 -20.14 11.15 -49.09
N LEU A 21 -20.25 12.48 -49.13
CA LEU A 21 -20.08 13.33 -47.95
C LEU A 21 -21.21 13.14 -46.94
N VAL A 22 -22.46 13.10 -47.40
CA VAL A 22 -23.63 12.88 -46.53
C VAL A 22 -23.67 11.44 -46.01
N GLY A 23 -23.39 10.45 -46.85
CA GLY A 23 -23.31 9.05 -46.46
C GLY A 23 -22.18 8.79 -45.46
N GLY A 24 -21.00 9.37 -45.71
CA GLY A 24 -19.85 9.30 -44.81
C GLY A 24 -20.11 10.00 -43.48
N ALA A 25 -20.79 11.14 -43.47
CA ALA A 25 -21.16 11.84 -42.25
C ALA A 25 -22.22 11.08 -41.43
N LEU A 26 -23.24 10.50 -42.09
CA LEU A 26 -24.28 9.73 -41.39
C LEU A 26 -23.75 8.43 -40.78
N VAL A 27 -22.77 7.77 -41.39
CA VAL A 27 -22.15 6.55 -40.84
C VAL A 27 -21.03 6.88 -39.85
N GLY A 28 -20.26 7.94 -40.13
CA GLY A 28 -19.13 8.36 -39.28
C GLY A 28 -19.55 8.97 -37.94
N CYS A 29 -20.59 9.82 -37.92
CA CYS A 29 -21.07 10.45 -36.67
C CYS A 29 -21.48 9.45 -35.56
N PRO A 30 -22.32 8.43 -35.82
CA PRO A 30 -22.71 7.47 -34.79
C PRO A 30 -21.56 6.55 -34.39
N HIS A 31 -20.69 6.17 -35.34
CA HIS A 31 -19.52 5.34 -35.06
C HIS A 31 -18.53 6.03 -34.10
N TYR A 32 -18.30 7.33 -34.29
CA TYR A 32 -17.39 8.10 -33.44
C TYR A 32 -17.86 8.13 -31.98
N LYS A 33 -19.16 8.38 -31.76
CA LYS A 33 -19.73 8.44 -30.40
C LYS A 33 -19.69 7.09 -29.66
N ILE A 34 -19.75 5.96 -30.37
CA ILE A 34 -19.64 4.63 -29.76
C ILE A 34 -18.19 4.32 -29.38
N PHE A 35 -17.23 4.69 -30.24
CA PHE A 35 -15.81 4.49 -29.96
C PHE A 35 -15.36 5.29 -28.73
N GLU A 36 -15.79 6.55 -28.65
CA GLU A 36 -15.49 7.43 -27.51
C GLU A 36 -16.09 6.90 -26.20
N ARG A 37 -17.32 6.37 -26.23
CA ARG A 37 -17.94 5.72 -25.05
C ARG A 37 -17.23 4.42 -24.64
N ARG A 38 -16.74 3.62 -25.58
CA ARG A 38 -15.97 2.40 -25.27
C ARG A 38 -14.61 2.73 -24.67
N MET A 39 -13.92 3.73 -25.22
CA MET A 39 -12.64 4.21 -24.68
C MET A 39 -12.80 4.81 -23.29
N ALA A 40 -13.85 5.60 -23.04
CA ALA A 40 -14.14 6.14 -21.72
C ALA A 40 -14.44 5.04 -20.68
N GLY A 41 -15.23 4.02 -21.06
CA GLY A 41 -15.50 2.88 -20.17
C GLY A 41 -14.28 2.00 -19.89
N GLN A 42 -13.39 1.83 -20.88
CA GLN A 42 -12.15 1.07 -20.69
C GLN A 42 -11.12 1.83 -19.83
N ALA A 43 -11.04 3.16 -19.97
CA ALA A 43 -10.19 3.98 -19.13
C ALA A 43 -10.60 3.86 -17.65
N GLU A 44 -11.90 4.01 -17.35
CA GLU A 44 -12.41 3.94 -15.97
C GLU A 44 -12.14 2.56 -15.33
N LEU A 45 -12.35 1.47 -16.07
CA LEU A 45 -12.08 0.12 -15.56
C LEU A 45 -10.57 -0.13 -15.31
N GLN A 46 -9.69 0.38 -16.18
CA GLN A 46 -8.24 0.26 -16.02
C GLN A 46 -7.74 1.04 -14.79
N TYR A 47 -8.26 2.24 -14.54
CA TYR A 47 -7.92 3.01 -13.34
C TYR A 47 -8.32 2.29 -12.05
N GLN A 48 -9.53 1.70 -12.01
CA GLN A 48 -10.01 0.98 -10.83
C GLN A 48 -9.23 -0.33 -10.58
N GLN A 49 -8.82 -1.04 -11.64
CA GLN A 49 -8.01 -2.25 -11.51
C GLN A 49 -6.58 -1.93 -11.06
N GLY A 50 -5.96 -0.89 -11.62
CA GLY A 50 -4.63 -0.42 -11.23
C GLY A 50 -4.57 0.06 -9.78
N ALA A 51 -5.61 0.78 -9.32
CA ALA A 51 -5.69 1.27 -7.94
C ALA A 51 -5.73 0.11 -6.93
N ARG A 52 -6.51 -0.94 -7.17
CA ARG A 52 -6.57 -2.11 -6.27
C ARG A 52 -5.26 -2.88 -6.25
N GLN A 53 -4.63 -3.09 -7.39
CA GLN A 53 -3.35 -3.79 -7.47
C GLN A 53 -2.24 -3.00 -6.74
N ALA A 54 -2.23 -1.68 -6.85
CA ALA A 54 -1.29 -0.83 -6.12
C ALA A 54 -1.50 -0.92 -4.59
N LEU A 55 -2.75 -0.92 -4.12
CA LEU A 55 -3.05 -1.06 -2.69
C LEU A 55 -2.66 -2.44 -2.15
N ILE A 56 -2.88 -3.52 -2.91
CA ILE A 56 -2.46 -4.87 -2.52
C ILE A 56 -0.94 -4.97 -2.46
N ALA A 57 -0.23 -4.42 -3.46
CA ALA A 57 1.22 -4.39 -3.48
C ALA A 57 1.80 -3.57 -2.31
N GLN A 58 1.17 -2.44 -1.97
CA GLN A 58 1.54 -1.64 -0.80
C GLN A 58 1.32 -2.40 0.50
N ALA A 59 0.15 -3.01 0.70
CA ALA A 59 -0.14 -3.80 1.89
C ALA A 59 0.84 -4.97 2.07
N ALA A 60 1.13 -5.71 0.99
CA ALA A 60 2.12 -6.79 1.03
C ALA A 60 3.53 -6.29 1.38
N ALA A 61 3.94 -5.13 0.84
CA ALA A 61 5.23 -4.53 1.16
C ALA A 61 5.31 -4.06 2.63
N GLU A 62 4.22 -3.52 3.18
CA GLU A 62 4.13 -3.13 4.59
C GLU A 62 4.21 -4.35 5.52
N ASP A 63 3.51 -5.43 5.19
CA ASP A 63 3.54 -6.70 5.94
C ASP A 63 4.96 -7.31 5.95
N GLU A 64 5.60 -7.39 4.79
CA GLU A 64 6.99 -7.87 4.71
C GLU A 64 7.94 -6.98 5.52
N ALA A 65 7.74 -5.66 5.50
CA ALA A 65 8.53 -4.73 6.29
C ALA A 65 8.28 -4.93 7.80
N ALA A 66 7.04 -5.16 8.22
CA ALA A 66 6.70 -5.45 9.61
C ALA A 66 7.35 -6.74 10.11
N ILE A 67 7.31 -7.82 9.31
CA ILE A 67 7.95 -9.11 9.64
C ILE A 67 9.46 -8.93 9.80
N LYS A 68 10.12 -8.26 8.85
CA LYS A 68 11.57 -8.00 8.92
C LYS A 68 11.95 -7.17 10.15
N ARG A 69 11.13 -6.17 10.51
CA ARG A 69 11.33 -5.37 11.73
C ARG A 69 11.15 -6.22 13.00
N ALA A 70 10.14 -7.07 13.06
CA ALA A 70 9.90 -7.96 14.19
C ALA A 70 11.02 -9.00 14.36
N GLU A 71 11.53 -9.56 13.26
CA GLU A 71 12.65 -10.49 13.28
C GLU A 71 13.95 -9.80 13.77
N ALA A 72 14.21 -8.58 13.30
CA ALA A 72 15.32 -7.78 13.77
C ALA A 72 15.22 -7.48 15.28
N ALA A 73 14.04 -7.11 15.77
CA ALA A 73 13.80 -6.90 17.20
C ALA A 73 14.03 -8.19 18.01
N THR A 74 13.55 -9.32 17.52
CA THR A 74 13.73 -10.63 18.19
C THR A 74 15.21 -11.00 18.28
N ARG A 75 15.99 -10.81 17.22
CA ARG A 75 17.43 -11.06 17.23
C ARG A 75 18.16 -10.17 18.24
N ARG A 76 17.76 -8.89 18.35
CA ARG A 76 18.30 -7.99 19.37
C ARG A 76 17.99 -8.51 20.77
N VAL A 77 16.72 -8.79 21.09
CA VAL A 77 16.31 -9.27 22.43
C VAL A 77 17.03 -10.56 22.82
N ARG A 78 17.15 -11.52 21.89
CA ARG A 78 17.94 -12.74 22.11
C ARG A 78 19.41 -12.44 22.39
N GLY A 79 20.02 -11.55 21.62
CA GLY A 79 21.41 -11.13 21.84
C GLY A 79 21.65 -10.53 23.22
N TRP A 80 20.73 -9.69 23.72
CA TRP A 80 20.80 -9.13 25.07
C TRP A 80 20.63 -10.21 26.15
N ALA A 81 19.68 -11.13 25.98
CA ALA A 81 19.48 -12.24 26.91
C ALA A 81 20.70 -13.18 26.97
N ASP A 82 21.25 -13.54 25.81
CA ASP A 82 22.44 -14.38 25.70
C ASP A 82 23.69 -13.68 26.26
N ALA A 83 23.78 -12.35 26.13
CA ALA A 83 24.85 -11.56 26.73
C ALA A 83 24.71 -11.50 28.26
N ALA A 84 23.51 -11.29 28.79
CA ALA A 84 23.25 -11.29 30.23
C ALA A 84 23.59 -12.65 30.87
N LYS A 85 23.18 -13.75 30.23
CA LYS A 85 23.48 -15.11 30.68
C LYS A 85 24.98 -15.40 30.71
N ARG A 86 25.72 -14.98 29.68
CA ARG A 86 27.19 -15.10 29.66
C ARG A 86 27.84 -14.24 30.74
N GLY A 87 27.41 -12.99 30.92
CA GLY A 87 27.91 -12.12 31.97
C GLY A 87 27.73 -12.70 33.38
N CYS A 88 26.58 -13.31 33.67
CA CYS A 88 26.37 -13.99 34.95
C CYS A 88 27.22 -15.26 35.11
N THR A 89 27.52 -15.95 34.00
CA THR A 89 28.43 -17.10 34.00
C THR A 89 29.86 -16.66 34.34
N ASP A 90 30.34 -15.55 33.76
CA ASP A 90 31.67 -14.99 34.02
C ASP A 90 31.82 -14.49 35.48
N LEU A 91 30.72 -14.06 36.10
CA LEU A 91 30.66 -13.68 37.52
C LEU A 91 30.56 -14.88 38.47
N GLY A 92 30.58 -16.13 37.96
CA GLY A 92 30.44 -17.35 38.77
C GLY A 92 29.03 -17.57 39.32
N ARG A 93 28.02 -16.84 38.83
CA ARG A 93 26.60 -16.93 39.21
C ARG A 93 25.77 -17.51 38.07
N ALA A 94 26.26 -18.60 37.47
CA ALA A 94 25.61 -19.22 36.32
C ALA A 94 24.21 -19.74 36.68
N GLY A 95 23.20 -19.33 35.91
CA GLY A 95 21.81 -19.75 36.09
C GLY A 95 21.03 -19.01 37.19
N ASP A 96 21.60 -17.95 37.77
CA ASP A 96 20.91 -17.12 38.74
C ASP A 96 20.01 -16.07 38.06
N LEU A 97 18.69 -16.27 38.14
CA LEU A 97 17.68 -15.37 37.58
C LEU A 97 17.76 -13.95 38.16
N ALA A 98 18.25 -13.77 39.39
CA ALA A 98 18.39 -12.44 39.97
C ALA A 98 19.51 -11.65 39.28
N CYS A 99 20.63 -12.32 39.00
CA CYS A 99 21.75 -11.75 38.25
C CYS A 99 21.32 -11.36 36.83
N GLU A 100 20.70 -12.28 36.09
CA GLU A 100 20.27 -12.03 34.71
C GLU A 100 19.29 -10.86 34.61
N ASN A 101 18.27 -10.83 35.49
CA ASN A 101 17.30 -9.73 35.52
C ASN A 101 17.92 -8.38 35.92
N GLN A 102 18.97 -8.39 36.73
CA GLN A 102 19.68 -7.16 37.10
C GLN A 102 20.47 -6.61 35.91
N LEU A 103 21.25 -7.45 35.22
CA LEU A 103 21.98 -7.04 34.01
C LEU A 103 21.04 -6.56 32.90
N LEU A 104 19.90 -7.21 32.71
CA LEU A 104 18.90 -6.79 31.72
C LEU A 104 18.30 -5.41 32.05
N ARG A 105 18.04 -5.11 33.33
CA ARG A 105 17.55 -3.81 33.78
C ARG A 105 18.59 -2.70 33.59
N ASP A 106 19.85 -2.99 33.93
CA ASP A 106 20.95 -2.03 33.74
C ASP A 106 21.18 -1.75 32.25
N ALA A 107 21.13 -2.78 31.41
CA ALA A 107 21.21 -2.67 29.96
C ALA A 107 20.07 -1.84 29.37
N ALA A 108 18.83 -2.05 29.84
CA ALA A 108 17.68 -1.26 29.41
C ALA A 108 17.82 0.22 29.83
N THR A 109 18.35 0.49 31.01
CA THR A 109 18.59 1.86 31.49
C THR A 109 19.63 2.57 30.61
N TYR A 110 20.69 1.85 30.22
CA TYR A 110 21.75 2.39 29.37
C TYR A 110 21.29 2.63 27.92
N SER A 111 20.45 1.75 27.35
CA SER A 111 19.91 1.96 26.00
C SER A 111 18.97 3.17 25.93
N ILE A 112 18.15 3.39 26.97
CA ILE A 112 17.26 4.56 27.07
C ILE A 112 18.06 5.87 27.13
N ALA A 113 19.17 5.90 27.87
CA ALA A 113 20.01 7.08 28.01
C ALA A 113 20.81 7.40 26.74
N LYS A 114 21.20 6.39 25.96
CA LYS A 114 22.05 6.57 24.77
C LYS A 114 21.24 6.84 23.49
N GLU A 115 20.02 6.34 23.39
CA GLU A 115 19.17 6.40 22.19
C GLU A 115 17.96 7.33 22.34
N GLY A 116 18.10 8.46 23.05
CA GLY A 116 17.02 9.35 23.52
C GLY A 116 15.94 9.85 22.52
N HIS A 117 15.90 9.37 21.28
CA HIS A 117 14.83 9.62 20.32
C HIS A 117 14.35 8.37 19.52
N GLU A 118 14.93 7.18 19.70
CA GLU A 118 14.60 6.00 18.89
C GLU A 118 14.57 4.69 19.69
N GLY A 119 14.26 4.78 20.98
CA GLY A 119 14.14 3.62 21.85
C GLY A 119 13.12 2.63 21.28
N VAL A 120 13.60 1.50 20.77
CA VAL A 120 12.79 0.30 20.55
C VAL A 120 12.11 0.02 21.88
N ILE A 121 10.80 0.27 21.94
CA ILE A 121 9.99 0.04 23.13
C ILE A 121 9.98 -1.47 23.34
N ILE A 122 10.99 -1.97 24.04
CA ILE A 122 10.93 -3.30 24.61
C ILE A 122 9.97 -3.14 25.80
N SER A 123 8.66 -3.27 25.52
CA SER A 123 7.65 -3.47 26.56
C SER A 123 7.86 -4.87 27.16
N VAL A 124 8.99 -5.09 27.83
CA VAL A 124 9.13 -6.13 28.84
C VAL A 124 8.74 -5.45 30.15
N GLY A 125 7.45 -5.21 30.35
CA GLY A 125 7.02 -4.51 31.57
C GLY A 125 5.55 -4.12 31.66
N ALA A 126 4.83 -3.96 30.54
CA ALA A 126 3.37 -3.92 30.63
C ALA A 126 2.87 -5.37 30.71
N PRO A 127 2.16 -5.80 31.77
CA PRO A 127 1.44 -7.05 31.69
C PRO A 127 0.53 -6.99 30.47
N VAL A 128 0.54 -8.06 29.67
CA VAL A 128 -0.45 -8.31 28.62
C VAL A 128 -1.81 -8.49 29.32
N SER A 129 -2.42 -7.38 29.70
CA SER A 129 -3.78 -7.35 30.26
C SER A 129 -4.60 -6.14 29.76
N VAL A 130 -4.08 -5.34 28.82
CA VAL A 130 -4.79 -4.13 28.31
C VAL A 130 -5.07 -4.20 26.81
N ALA A 131 -5.42 -5.38 26.29
CA ALA A 131 -5.96 -5.46 24.93
C ALA A 131 -6.97 -6.60 24.69
N VAL A 132 -7.76 -6.98 25.69
CA VAL A 132 -9.13 -7.53 25.50
C VAL A 132 -9.87 -7.28 26.81
N GLN A 133 -10.69 -6.23 26.88
CA GLN A 133 -11.69 -6.09 27.94
C GLN A 133 -12.99 -6.65 27.35
N PRO A 134 -13.42 -7.89 27.66
CA PRO A 134 -14.74 -8.33 27.29
C PRO A 134 -15.69 -7.64 28.26
N ASN A 135 -16.36 -6.60 27.77
CA ASN A 135 -17.61 -6.02 28.26
C ASN A 135 -18.19 -6.74 29.50
N ALA A 136 -17.71 -6.42 30.70
CA ALA A 136 -18.27 -6.90 31.94
C ALA A 136 -19.45 -5.99 32.28
N GLY A 137 -20.64 -6.59 32.32
CA GLY A 137 -21.93 -5.91 32.37
C GLY A 137 -22.06 -4.88 33.49
N ARG A 138 -22.77 -3.80 33.16
CA ARG A 138 -23.31 -2.83 34.10
C ARG A 138 -24.13 -3.56 35.16
N PRO A 139 -23.91 -3.36 36.48
CA PRO A 139 -24.93 -3.72 37.45
C PRO A 139 -26.11 -2.76 37.24
N ALA A 140 -27.29 -3.34 37.00
CA ALA A 140 -28.56 -2.65 37.15
C ALA A 140 -28.77 -2.38 38.64
N ASP A 141 -28.96 -1.10 38.93
CA ASP A 141 -29.52 -0.51 40.14
C ASP A 141 -30.89 -1.08 40.52
#